data_AF-A0A193GIS8-F1
#
_entry.id   AF-A0A193GIS8-F1
#
_cell.length_a   1.000
_cell.length_b   1.000
_cell.length_c   1.000
_cell.angle_alpha   90.00
_cell.angle_beta   90.00
_cell.angle_gamma   90.00
#
_symmetry.space_group_name_H-M   'P 1'
#
loop_
_entity.id
_entity.type
_entity.pdbx_description
1 polymer ?
#
loop_
_entity_poly.entity_id
_entity_poly.type
_entity_poly.pdbx_seq_one_letter_code
_entity_poly.pdbx_strand_id
1 'polypeptide(L)'
;MKLRALSAIGLALMCGAAGTASAQATQEYQFPGRAGSLSPPSTLRMTVTPGTPAVQPPPVRDTPQSLQIYQQCRNDADRAAVSAEKMREAVSVCLEQLNQRRAQGQ
;
A
#
# COMPACT_ATOMS: atom_id res chain seq x y z
N MET A 1 4.89 40.40 -48.06
CA MET A 1 3.75 39.44 -48.18
C MET A 1 4.00 38.24 -47.28
N LYS A 2 2.98 37.86 -46.52
CA LYS A 2 2.78 36.62 -45.74
C LYS A 2 3.60 36.43 -44.44
N LEU A 3 3.00 36.95 -43.36
CA LEU A 3 3.03 36.40 -42.01
C LEU A 3 2.62 34.92 -42.01
N ARG A 4 3.16 34.14 -41.07
CA ARG A 4 2.37 33.28 -40.15
C ARG A 4 3.15 33.01 -38.85
N ALA A 5 2.91 33.86 -37.85
CA ALA A 5 2.87 33.44 -36.46
C ALA A 5 1.54 32.73 -36.19
N LEU A 6 1.53 31.74 -35.29
CA LEU A 6 0.42 31.06 -34.57
C LEU A 6 1.00 29.69 -34.11
N SER A 7 0.86 29.18 -32.89
CA SER A 7 -0.05 29.49 -31.80
C SER A 7 0.53 28.93 -30.49
N ALA A 8 0.25 29.62 -29.39
CA ALA A 8 0.62 29.31 -28.01
C ALA A 8 -0.39 28.36 -27.34
N ILE A 9 -0.22 28.19 -26.01
CA ILE A 9 -1.15 27.66 -24.97
C ILE A 9 -0.87 26.18 -24.65
N GLY A 10 -0.37 25.75 -23.49
CA GLY A 10 -0.51 26.29 -22.13
C GLY A 10 -1.71 25.65 -21.43
N LEU A 11 -1.57 24.42 -20.90
CA LEU A 11 -2.65 23.78 -20.13
C LEU A 11 -2.17 23.40 -18.73
N ALA A 12 -2.47 24.30 -17.79
CA ALA A 12 -2.43 24.05 -16.36
C ALA A 12 -3.83 23.58 -15.87
N LEU A 13 -3.84 23.02 -14.65
CA LEU A 13 -4.99 22.71 -13.79
C LEU A 13 -5.78 21.43 -14.09
N MET A 14 -5.65 20.46 -13.16
CA MET A 14 -6.84 19.92 -12.49
C MET A 14 -6.56 19.75 -11.00
N CYS A 15 -7.18 20.65 -10.23
CA CYS A 15 -7.34 20.61 -8.78
C CYS A 15 -8.33 19.53 -8.35
N GLY A 16 -8.07 18.96 -7.18
CA GLY A 16 -9.04 18.74 -6.10
C GLY A 16 -10.38 18.08 -6.44
N ALA A 17 -10.47 16.78 -6.15
CA ALA A 17 -11.75 16.14 -5.84
C ALA A 17 -11.76 15.74 -4.36
N ALA A 18 -12.05 16.71 -3.49
CA ALA A 18 -12.55 16.44 -2.15
C ALA A 18 -13.98 15.91 -2.30
N GLY A 19 -14.13 14.60 -2.42
CA GLY A 19 -15.43 13.93 -2.41
C GLY A 19 -15.99 13.91 -0.99
N THR A 20 -16.86 14.86 -0.68
CA THR A 20 -17.73 14.80 0.49
C THR A 20 -18.69 13.63 0.34
N ALA A 21 -18.42 12.51 1.01
CA ALA A 21 -19.35 11.41 1.08
C ALA A 21 -20.59 11.86 1.87
N SER A 22 -21.71 12.06 1.17
CA SER A 22 -23.02 12.30 1.77
C SER A 22 -23.47 11.05 2.52
N ALA A 23 -23.67 11.17 3.84
CA ALA A 23 -24.33 10.14 4.63
C ALA A 23 -25.76 9.95 4.11
N GLN A 24 -26.07 8.76 3.61
CA GLN A 24 -27.40 8.39 3.16
C GLN A 24 -28.30 8.23 4.39
N ALA A 25 -29.39 9.01 4.47
CA ALA A 25 -30.39 8.85 5.51
C ALA A 25 -31.11 7.49 5.30
N THR A 26 -30.86 6.55 6.21
CA THR A 26 -31.58 5.28 6.29
C THR A 26 -33.06 5.55 6.62
N GLN A 27 -33.96 5.19 5.71
CA GLN A 27 -35.39 5.17 5.99
C GLN A 27 -35.71 3.96 6.88
N GLU A 28 -36.05 4.19 8.15
CA GLU A 28 -36.60 3.15 9.02
C GLU A 28 -38.06 2.89 8.64
N TYR A 29 -38.32 1.72 8.05
CA TYR A 29 -39.67 1.23 7.78
C TYR A 29 -40.21 0.52 9.03
N GLN A 30 -41.19 1.12 9.73
CA GLN A 30 -41.83 0.52 10.91
C GLN A 30 -43.04 -0.34 10.48
N PHE A 31 -42.99 -1.64 10.75
CA PHE A 31 -44.13 -2.54 10.51
C PHE A 31 -45.20 -2.36 11.61
N PRO A 32 -46.49 -2.14 11.28
CA PRO A 32 -47.53 -2.02 12.30
C PRO A 32 -47.80 -3.38 12.95
N GLY A 33 -47.27 -3.58 14.17
CA GLY A 33 -47.60 -4.74 14.99
C GLY A 33 -49.07 -4.67 15.42
N ARG A 34 -49.89 -5.61 14.97
CA ARG A 34 -51.28 -5.77 15.43
C ARG A 34 -51.30 -6.15 16.91
N ALA A 35 -52.32 -5.69 17.64
CA ALA A 35 -52.61 -6.14 19.00
C ALA A 35 -52.73 -7.68 19.02
N GLY A 36 -51.78 -8.36 19.66
CA GLY A 36 -51.66 -9.82 19.66
C GLY A 36 -50.26 -10.37 19.43
N SER A 37 -49.25 -9.54 19.12
CA SER A 37 -47.85 -9.97 19.15
C SER A 37 -47.42 -10.24 20.61
N LEU A 38 -47.55 -11.49 21.05
CA LEU A 38 -47.17 -11.99 22.39
C LEU A 38 -45.65 -12.07 22.61
N SER A 39 -44.85 -11.65 21.64
CA SER A 39 -43.40 -11.67 21.75
C SER A 39 -42.90 -10.26 22.08
N PRO A 40 -42.33 -10.02 23.28
CA PRO A 40 -41.65 -8.76 23.56
C PRO A 40 -40.49 -8.56 22.56
N PRO A 41 -40.17 -7.31 22.19
CA PRO A 41 -39.07 -7.04 21.28
C PRO A 41 -37.76 -7.58 21.87
N SER A 42 -37.17 -8.59 21.23
CA SER A 42 -35.88 -9.14 21.63
C SER A 42 -34.76 -8.16 21.29
N THR A 43 -34.40 -7.30 22.23
CA THR A 43 -33.17 -6.50 22.14
C THR A 43 -31.96 -7.36 22.50
N LEU A 44 -31.19 -7.78 21.48
CA LEU A 44 -29.88 -8.39 21.66
C LEU A 44 -28.87 -7.31 22.08
N ARG A 45 -28.27 -7.45 23.27
CA ARG A 45 -27.14 -6.61 23.70
C ARG A 45 -25.83 -7.33 23.39
N MET A 46 -25.05 -6.78 22.46
CA MET A 46 -23.71 -7.27 22.15
C MET A 46 -22.68 -6.40 22.87
N THR A 47 -21.87 -7.00 23.74
CA THR A 47 -20.65 -6.36 24.26
C THR A 47 -19.52 -6.62 23.26
N VAL A 48 -19.10 -5.57 22.55
CA VAL A 48 -17.90 -5.62 21.71
C VAL A 48 -16.70 -5.46 22.64
N THR A 49 -15.97 -6.56 22.89
CA THR A 49 -14.62 -6.45 23.44
C THR A 49 -13.75 -5.83 22.35
N PRO A 50 -13.18 -4.61 22.54
CA PRO A 50 -12.26 -4.07 21.56
C PRO A 50 -11.08 -5.03 21.47
N GLY A 51 -10.93 -5.69 20.32
CA GLY A 51 -9.75 -6.47 20.02
C GLY A 51 -8.53 -5.54 20.09
N THR A 52 -7.45 -6.00 20.71
CA THR A 52 -6.16 -5.32 20.59
C THR A 52 -5.85 -5.17 19.09
N PRO A 53 -5.52 -3.95 18.62
CA PRO A 53 -5.15 -3.78 17.23
C PRO A 53 -4.00 -4.73 16.94
N ALA A 54 -4.14 -5.54 15.89
CA ALA A 54 -3.06 -6.40 15.43
C ALA A 54 -1.85 -5.50 15.16
N VAL A 55 -0.76 -5.74 15.89
CA VAL A 55 0.51 -5.07 15.63
C VAL A 55 0.95 -5.53 14.25
N GLN A 56 0.74 -4.69 13.24
CA GLN A 56 1.30 -4.94 11.92
C GLN A 56 2.82 -4.95 12.09
N PRO A 57 3.53 -6.01 11.61
CA PRO A 57 4.98 -6.02 11.62
C PRO A 57 5.49 -4.74 10.98
N PRO A 58 6.54 -4.10 11.53
CA PRO A 58 7.12 -2.93 10.90
C PRO A 58 7.48 -3.29 9.44
N PRO A 59 7.24 -2.39 8.47
CA PRO A 59 7.64 -2.63 7.10
C PRO A 59 9.13 -2.97 7.08
N VAL A 60 9.49 -4.13 6.53
CA VAL A 60 10.89 -4.53 6.37
C VAL A 60 11.52 -3.55 5.40
N ARG A 61 12.18 -2.52 5.93
CA ARG A 61 12.94 -1.54 5.16
C ARG A 61 14.39 -1.94 5.21
N ASP A 62 15.01 -2.05 4.05
CA ASP A 62 16.45 -2.15 3.96
C ASP A 62 17.11 -0.95 4.64
N THR A 63 18.13 -1.22 5.47
CA THR A 63 18.92 -0.16 6.08
C THR A 63 19.78 0.51 5.00
N PRO A 64 20.16 1.78 5.14
CA PRO A 64 21.07 2.43 4.20
C PRO A 64 22.37 1.63 3.98
N GLN A 65 22.83 0.94 5.02
CA GLN A 65 24.00 0.07 4.98
C GLN A 65 23.75 -1.20 4.15
N SER A 66 22.59 -1.85 4.27
CA SER A 66 22.26 -3.02 3.45
C SER A 66 22.18 -2.66 1.96
N LEU A 67 21.66 -1.46 1.64
CA LEU A 67 21.61 -0.94 0.28
C LEU A 67 23.01 -0.66 -0.30
N GLN A 68 23.92 -0.09 0.50
CA GLN A 68 25.30 0.10 0.07
C GLN A 68 26.01 -1.22 -0.24
N ILE A 69 25.84 -2.22 0.64
CA ILE A 69 26.42 -3.55 0.42
C ILE A 69 25.86 -4.19 -0.86
N TYR A 70 24.54 -4.07 -1.09
CA TYR A 70 23.92 -4.55 -2.32
C TYR A 70 24.50 -3.86 -3.57
N GLN A 71 24.65 -2.53 -3.53
CA GLN A 71 25.21 -1.77 -4.65
C GLN A 71 26.66 -2.15 -4.94
N GLN A 72 27.49 -2.26 -3.90
CA GLN A 72 28.89 -2.69 -4.02
C GLN A 72 28.97 -4.05 -4.73
N CYS A 73 28.20 -5.01 -4.23
CA CYS A 73 28.13 -6.35 -4.74
C CYS A 73 27.61 -6.43 -6.18
N ARG A 74 26.61 -5.60 -6.53
CA ARG A 74 26.15 -5.46 -7.92
C ARG A 74 27.25 -4.92 -8.83
N ASN A 75 28.02 -3.94 -8.38
CA ASN A 75 29.12 -3.37 -9.16
C ASN A 75 30.25 -4.38 -9.36
N ASP A 76 30.55 -5.19 -8.35
CA ASP A 76 31.57 -6.24 -8.44
C ASP A 76 31.10 -7.37 -9.37
N ALA A 77 29.83 -7.78 -9.27
CA ALA A 77 29.22 -8.74 -10.18
C ALA A 77 29.21 -8.24 -11.62
N ASP A 78 28.92 -6.96 -11.84
CA ASP A 78 28.93 -6.34 -13.19
C ASP A 78 30.34 -6.34 -13.80
N ARG A 79 31.37 -6.07 -12.99
CA ARG A 79 32.78 -6.11 -13.43
C ARG A 79 33.29 -7.52 -13.69
N ALA A 80 32.84 -8.50 -12.91
CA ALA A 80 33.31 -9.89 -12.98
C ALA A 80 32.51 -10.76 -13.97
N ALA A 81 31.26 -10.40 -14.26
CA ALA A 81 30.38 -11.22 -15.08
C ALA A 81 30.74 -11.14 -16.56
N VAL A 82 31.07 -12.30 -17.13
CA VAL A 82 31.29 -12.48 -18.58
C VAL A 82 30.01 -12.79 -19.35
N SER A 83 28.89 -13.03 -18.64
CA SER A 83 27.58 -13.32 -19.21
C SER A 83 26.44 -12.91 -18.27
N ALA A 84 25.23 -12.76 -18.81
CA ALA A 84 24.04 -12.42 -18.03
C ALA A 84 23.68 -13.50 -16.99
N GLU A 85 23.95 -14.78 -17.27
CA GLU A 85 23.74 -15.86 -16.30
C GLU A 85 24.71 -15.75 -15.12
N LYS A 86 25.99 -15.46 -15.38
CA LYS A 86 26.98 -15.26 -14.32
C LYS A 86 26.68 -14.03 -13.46
N MET A 87 26.14 -12.97 -14.07
CA MET A 87 25.65 -11.80 -13.34
C MET A 87 24.50 -12.17 -12.39
N ARG A 88 23.50 -12.94 -12.87
CA ARG A 88 22.36 -13.36 -12.05
C ARG A 88 22.78 -14.26 -10.89
N GLU A 89 23.69 -15.20 -11.14
CA GLU A 89 24.27 -16.09 -10.13
C GLU A 89 25.03 -15.30 -9.04
N ALA A 90 25.85 -14.32 -9.42
CA ALA A 90 26.55 -13.47 -8.47
C ALA A 90 25.58 -12.62 -7.63
N VAL A 91 24.54 -12.06 -8.26
CA VAL A 91 23.51 -11.26 -7.57
C VAL A 91 22.66 -12.13 -6.64
N SER A 92 22.35 -13.38 -6.99
CA SER A 92 21.56 -14.26 -6.12
C SER A 92 22.29 -14.58 -4.82
N VAL A 93 23.59 -14.90 -4.89
CA VAL A 93 24.43 -15.12 -3.71
C VAL A 93 24.46 -13.87 -2.82
N CYS A 94 24.52 -12.70 -3.44
CA CYS A 94 24.50 -11.43 -2.73
C CYS A 94 23.21 -11.22 -1.91
N LEU A 95 22.07 -11.51 -2.54
CA LEU A 95 20.77 -11.37 -1.93
C LEU A 95 20.56 -12.38 -0.80
N GLU A 96 21.08 -13.61 -0.94
CA GLU A 96 21.06 -14.61 0.14
C GLU A 96 21.83 -14.13 1.36
N GLN A 97 23.03 -13.58 1.19
CA GLN A 97 23.82 -13.04 2.30
C GLN A 97 23.12 -11.84 2.97
N LEU A 98 22.47 -10.96 2.18
CA LEU A 98 21.66 -9.87 2.72
C LEU A 98 20.47 -10.40 3.52
N ASN A 99 19.77 -11.41 3.02
CA ASN A 99 18.65 -12.03 3.71
C ASN A 99 19.09 -12.69 5.03
N GLN A 100 20.26 -13.35 5.05
CA GLN A 100 20.81 -13.91 6.27
C GLN A 100 21.11 -12.83 7.32
N ARG A 101 21.66 -11.68 6.89
CA ARG A 101 21.88 -10.53 7.79
C ARG A 101 20.56 -9.97 8.33
N ARG A 102 19.55 -9.82 7.47
CA ARG A 102 18.20 -9.40 7.89
C ARG A 102 17.60 -10.36 8.92
N ALA A 103 17.77 -11.66 8.73
CA ALA A 103 17.31 -12.68 9.68
C ALA A 103 18.04 -12.60 11.03
N GLN A 104 19.25 -12.06 11.06
CA GLN A 104 20.04 -11.78 12.27
C GLN A 104 19.75 -10.40 12.88
N GLY A 105 18.83 -9.61 12.29
CA GLY A 105 18.47 -8.28 12.77
C GLY A 105 19.47 -7.17 12.41
N GLN A 106 20.29 -7.38 11.38
CA GLN A 106 21.27 -6.42 10.84
C GLN A 106 20.74 -5.73 9.57
#